data_AF-A0AAT9GZQ8-F1
#
_entry.id   AF-A0AAT9GZQ8-F1
#
_cell.length_a   1.000
_cell.length_b   1.000
_cell.length_c   1.000
_cell.angle_alpha   90.00
_cell.angle_beta   90.00
_cell.angle_gamma   90.00
#
_symmetry.space_group_name_H-M   'P 1'
#
loop_
_entity.id
_entity.type
_entity.pdbx_description
1 polymer ?
#
loop_
_entity_poly.entity_id
_entity_poly.type
_entity_poly.pdbx_seq_one_letter_code
_entity_poly.pdbx_strand_id
1 'polypeptide(L)'
;MKNIKIGCLFFVLTMILVSCAGKKPVVVQNTITTEKTITETVHDTVFKIEKDSSSYNALLDCINGKVVVKDVLRAEPGRNLKSPKVRIADNFLKVDCEVRAQELFAQWKSTYITQNKQEIKEVPVEVPVVTNELTSWQEKQIRGFWLLVAILALLGYLKIKNTLKKTT
;
A
#
# COMPACT_ATOMS: atom_id res chain seq x y z
N MET A 1 -13.84 -61.71 36.27
CA MET A 1 -14.29 -60.46 35.61
C MET A 1 -13.44 -59.21 35.89
N LYS A 2 -12.24 -59.29 36.50
CA LYS A 2 -11.36 -58.11 36.71
C LYS A 2 -10.49 -57.76 35.48
N ASN A 3 -10.07 -58.77 34.72
CA ASN A 3 -9.12 -58.58 33.62
C ASN A 3 -9.76 -57.94 32.37
N ILE A 4 -11.07 -58.14 32.15
CA ILE A 4 -11.84 -57.51 31.06
C ILE A 4 -12.00 -55.99 31.26
N LYS A 5 -12.15 -55.52 32.50
CA LYS A 5 -12.28 -54.08 32.80
C LYS A 5 -10.96 -53.33 32.61
N ILE A 6 -9.83 -53.97 32.89
CA ILE A 6 -8.49 -53.40 32.70
C ILE A 6 -8.11 -53.34 31.22
N GLY A 7 -8.41 -54.37 30.43
CA GLY A 7 -8.18 -54.36 28.98
C GLY A 7 -8.98 -53.27 28.26
N CYS A 8 -10.24 -53.07 28.66
CA CYS A 8 -11.10 -52.04 28.09
C CYS A 8 -10.63 -50.61 28.43
N LEU A 9 -10.13 -50.40 29.66
CA LEU A 9 -9.55 -49.12 30.06
C LEU A 9 -8.25 -48.79 29.29
N PHE A 10 -7.42 -49.81 29.05
CA PHE A 10 -6.18 -49.65 28.27
C PHE A 10 -6.48 -49.32 26.80
N PHE A 11 -7.51 -49.93 26.22
CA PHE A 11 -7.95 -49.68 24.84
C PHE A 11 -8.53 -48.27 24.64
N VAL A 12 -9.25 -47.74 25.64
CA VAL A 12 -9.74 -46.36 25.61
C VAL A 12 -8.56 -45.37 25.72
N LEU A 13 -7.54 -45.69 26.52
CA LEU A 13 -6.36 -44.83 26.69
C LEU A 13 -5.52 -44.75 25.40
N THR A 14 -5.37 -45.85 24.66
CA THR A 14 -4.62 -45.86 23.39
C THR A 14 -5.35 -45.12 22.27
N MET A 15 -6.69 -45.15 22.23
CA MET A 15 -7.47 -44.38 21.25
C MET A 15 -7.37 -42.86 21.42
N ILE A 16 -7.18 -42.36 22.64
CA ILE A 16 -6.99 -40.93 22.91
C ILE A 16 -5.63 -40.44 22.38
N LEU A 17 -4.61 -41.31 22.36
CA LEU A 17 -3.25 -40.97 21.91
C LEU A 17 -3.12 -40.88 20.38
N VAL A 18 -3.94 -41.61 19.61
CA VAL A 18 -3.86 -41.62 18.13
C VAL A 18 -4.52 -40.40 17.47
N SER A 19 -5.33 -39.62 18.21
CA SER A 19 -6.04 -38.46 17.66
C SER A 19 -5.21 -37.16 17.61
N CYS A 20 -3.94 -37.19 17.99
CA CYS A 20 -3.05 -36.02 18.05
C CYS A 20 -2.44 -35.59 16.69
N ALA A 21 -3.03 -35.99 15.55
CA ALA A 21 -2.60 -35.53 14.23
C ALA A 21 -3.34 -34.24 13.80
N GLY A 22 -3.16 -33.17 14.57
CA GLY A 22 -3.68 -31.84 14.21
C GLY A 22 -2.87 -31.23 13.07
N LYS A 23 -3.43 -31.16 11.86
CA LYS A 23 -2.84 -30.39 10.76
C LYS A 23 -2.82 -28.91 11.14
N LYS A 24 -1.64 -28.30 11.10
CA LYS A 24 -1.48 -26.85 11.33
C LYS A 24 -2.15 -26.09 10.18
N PRO A 25 -3.09 -25.17 10.44
CA PRO A 25 -3.63 -24.32 9.37
C PRO A 25 -2.58 -23.28 8.98
N VAL A 26 -2.18 -23.29 7.71
CA VAL A 26 -1.42 -22.21 7.07
C VAL A 26 -2.46 -21.26 6.49
N VAL A 27 -2.63 -20.09 7.10
CA VAL A 27 -3.47 -19.01 6.56
C VAL A 27 -2.55 -17.86 6.21
N VAL A 28 -2.38 -17.64 4.91
CA VAL A 28 -1.64 -16.50 4.34
C VAL A 28 -2.65 -15.37 4.18
N GLN A 29 -2.52 -14.31 4.97
CA GLN A 29 -3.36 -13.11 4.87
C GLN A 29 -2.55 -12.00 4.21
N ASN A 30 -2.80 -11.77 2.93
CA ASN A 30 -2.16 -10.69 2.17
C ASN A 30 -2.82 -9.36 2.54
N THR A 31 -2.20 -8.58 3.43
CA THR A 31 -2.64 -7.21 3.72
C THR A 31 -1.68 -6.23 3.04
N ILE A 32 -2.16 -5.55 2.01
CA ILE A 32 -1.40 -4.58 1.23
C ILE A 32 -1.28 -3.29 2.06
N THR A 33 -0.07 -2.94 2.47
CA THR A 33 0.23 -1.64 3.11
C THR A 33 0.95 -0.76 2.11
N THR A 34 0.33 0.35 1.71
CA THR A 34 0.85 1.28 0.70
C THR A 34 1.80 2.30 1.34
N GLU A 35 3.11 2.06 1.33
CA GLU A 35 4.10 3.07 1.68
C GLU A 35 4.48 3.93 0.46
N LYS A 36 4.05 5.20 0.46
CA LYS A 36 4.41 6.18 -0.57
C LYS A 36 5.81 6.74 -0.31
N THR A 37 6.84 6.08 -0.83
CA THR A 37 8.18 6.67 -0.93
C THR A 37 8.23 7.60 -2.14
N ILE A 38 8.18 8.90 -1.90
CA ILE A 38 8.30 9.93 -2.95
C ILE A 38 9.79 10.02 -3.34
N THR A 39 10.21 9.20 -4.31
CA THR A 39 11.49 9.42 -4.98
C THR A 39 11.32 10.57 -5.98
N GLU A 40 11.89 11.73 -5.67
CA GLU A 40 11.99 12.85 -6.62
C GLU A 40 12.92 12.44 -7.77
N THR A 41 12.34 11.97 -8.87
CA THR A 41 13.10 11.67 -10.08
C THR A 41 13.41 12.97 -10.83
N VAL A 42 14.66 13.40 -10.76
CA VAL A 42 15.19 14.49 -11.59
C VAL A 42 15.16 14.03 -13.06
N HIS A 43 14.51 14.82 -13.92
CA HIS A 43 14.33 14.49 -15.33
C HIS A 43 15.37 15.22 -16.21
N ASP A 44 16.35 14.48 -16.71
CA ASP A 44 17.39 14.96 -17.65
C ASP A 44 16.96 14.92 -19.14
N THR A 45 15.67 15.04 -19.44
CA THR A 45 15.20 15.01 -20.84
C THR A 45 14.92 16.41 -21.37
N VAL A 46 15.63 16.78 -22.44
CA VAL A 46 15.36 18.00 -23.20
C VAL A 46 14.00 17.88 -23.89
N PHE A 47 13.04 18.70 -23.48
CA PHE A 47 11.73 18.80 -24.15
C PHE A 47 11.91 19.38 -25.55
N LYS A 48 11.67 18.57 -26.58
CA LYS A 48 11.69 19.03 -27.97
C LYS A 48 10.41 19.80 -28.27
N ILE A 49 10.48 21.12 -28.19
CA ILE A 49 9.38 22.02 -28.60
C ILE A 49 9.45 22.19 -30.11
N GLU A 50 8.33 21.97 -30.80
CA GLU A 50 8.25 22.23 -32.24
C GLU A 50 8.41 23.73 -32.50
N LYS A 51 9.20 24.07 -33.53
CA LYS A 51 9.40 25.46 -33.92
C LYS A 51 8.07 26.04 -34.40
N ASP A 52 7.63 27.11 -33.76
CA ASP A 52 6.43 27.86 -34.14
C ASP A 52 6.81 29.34 -34.38
N SER A 53 6.00 30.04 -35.15
CA SER A 53 6.22 31.45 -35.48
C SER A 53 4.90 32.21 -35.45
N SER A 54 4.89 33.37 -34.79
CA SER A 54 3.80 34.34 -34.79
C SER A 54 4.25 35.64 -35.47
N SER A 55 3.32 36.36 -36.10
CA SER A 55 3.63 37.56 -36.89
C SER A 55 2.91 38.79 -36.35
N TYR A 56 3.58 39.93 -36.40
CA TYR A 56 3.04 41.22 -36.00
C TYR A 56 3.56 42.31 -36.96
N ASN A 57 2.64 42.97 -37.65
CA ASN A 57 2.90 44.03 -38.60
C ASN A 57 2.18 45.30 -38.15
N ALA A 58 2.94 46.36 -37.92
CA ALA A 58 2.40 47.66 -37.53
C ALA A 58 3.19 48.81 -38.16
N LEU A 59 2.49 49.92 -38.40
CA LEU A 59 3.10 51.17 -38.82
C LEU A 59 3.57 51.94 -37.58
N LEU A 60 4.85 52.31 -37.58
CA LEU A 60 5.45 53.13 -36.55
C LEU A 60 5.54 54.58 -37.05
N ASP A 61 5.22 55.53 -36.18
CA ASP A 61 5.34 56.96 -36.45
C ASP A 61 6.24 57.61 -35.38
N CYS A 62 6.84 58.75 -35.73
CA CYS A 62 7.70 59.50 -34.82
C CYS A 62 7.05 60.84 -34.52
N ILE A 63 6.55 60.98 -33.30
CA ILE A 63 5.92 62.22 -32.83
C ILE A 63 6.85 62.83 -31.78
N ASN A 64 7.38 64.02 -32.06
CA ASN A 64 8.26 64.77 -31.14
C ASN A 64 9.49 63.97 -30.67
N GLY A 65 10.11 63.19 -31.57
CA GLY A 65 11.29 62.37 -31.27
C GLY A 65 11.00 61.09 -30.49
N LYS A 66 9.72 60.76 -30.24
CA LYS A 66 9.29 59.50 -29.63
C LYS A 66 8.59 58.60 -30.65
N VAL A 67 8.99 57.34 -30.68
CA VAL A 67 8.38 56.33 -31.57
C VAL A 67 7.04 55.89 -30.97
N VAL A 68 5.98 55.91 -31.76
CA VAL A 68 4.63 55.47 -31.37
C VAL A 68 4.07 54.50 -32.42
N VAL A 69 3.22 53.56 -32.00
CA VAL A 69 2.49 52.69 -32.93
C VAL A 69 1.32 53.48 -33.49
N LYS A 70 1.29 53.69 -34.81
CA LYS A 70 0.23 54.43 -35.50
C LYS A 70 -0.95 53.53 -35.83
N ASP A 71 -0.67 52.37 -36.40
CA ASP A 71 -1.71 51.42 -36.81
C ASP A 71 -1.18 49.99 -36.80
N VAL A 72 -2.04 49.03 -36.45
CA VAL A 72 -1.73 47.61 -36.44
C VAL A 72 -2.40 46.96 -37.63
N LEU A 73 -1.62 46.66 -38.66
CA LEU A 73 -2.12 46.15 -39.93
C LEU A 73 -2.52 44.68 -39.83
N ARG A 74 -1.71 43.86 -39.15
CA ARG A 74 -1.92 42.42 -39.06
C ARG A 74 -1.20 41.84 -37.85
N ALA A 75 -1.92 41.06 -37.06
CA ALA A 75 -1.38 40.39 -35.89
C ALA A 75 -1.92 38.95 -35.87
N GLU A 76 -1.08 37.98 -36.29
CA GLU A 76 -1.52 36.59 -36.45
C GLU A 76 -0.89 35.69 -35.39
N PRO A 77 -1.71 34.87 -34.71
CA PRO A 77 -1.20 33.83 -33.85
C PRO A 77 -0.51 32.74 -34.68
N GLY A 78 0.48 32.09 -34.07
CA GLY A 78 1.05 30.85 -34.61
C GLY A 78 0.15 29.66 -34.31
N ARG A 79 0.66 28.44 -34.51
CA ARG A 79 -0.10 27.21 -34.24
C ARG A 79 -0.35 27.00 -32.74
N ASN A 80 0.63 27.38 -31.92
CA ASN A 80 0.63 27.27 -30.47
C ASN A 80 0.98 28.62 -29.78
N LEU A 81 1.64 29.52 -30.52
CA LEU A 81 1.98 30.88 -30.09
C LEU A 81 0.77 31.81 -30.16
N LYS A 82 0.53 32.55 -29.08
CA LYS A 82 -0.41 33.66 -29.10
C LYS A 82 0.14 34.80 -29.98
N SER A 83 -0.77 35.69 -30.38
CA SER A 83 -0.37 36.91 -31.07
C SER A 83 0.60 37.73 -30.19
N PRO A 84 1.71 38.25 -30.73
CA PRO A 84 2.73 38.93 -29.95
C PRO A 84 2.20 40.18 -29.24
N LYS A 85 2.59 40.40 -27.99
CA LYS A 85 2.31 41.63 -27.27
C LYS A 85 3.43 42.63 -27.53
N VAL A 86 3.09 43.76 -28.14
CA VAL A 86 4.08 44.78 -28.50
C VAL A 86 3.91 46.00 -27.61
N ARG A 87 5.00 46.44 -26.99
CA ARG A 87 5.05 47.65 -26.15
C ARG A 87 6.24 48.49 -26.56
N ILE A 88 6.04 49.80 -26.70
CA ILE A 88 7.13 50.75 -26.88
C ILE A 88 7.41 51.41 -25.52
N ALA A 89 8.66 51.30 -25.06
CA ALA A 89 9.14 51.99 -23.87
C ALA A 89 10.51 52.60 -24.20
N ASP A 90 10.67 53.90 -23.97
CA ASP A 90 11.95 54.61 -24.18
C ASP A 90 12.53 54.46 -25.61
N ASN A 91 11.66 54.51 -26.63
CA ASN A 91 12.01 54.25 -28.04
C ASN A 91 12.50 52.82 -28.35
N PHE A 92 12.44 51.90 -27.39
CA PHE A 92 12.68 50.47 -27.63
C PHE A 92 11.36 49.73 -27.87
N LEU A 93 11.34 48.93 -28.93
CA LEU A 93 10.26 48.00 -29.23
C LEU A 93 10.47 46.71 -28.43
N LYS A 94 9.61 46.44 -27.45
CA LYS A 94 9.57 45.16 -26.73
C LYS A 94 8.46 44.30 -27.30
N VAL A 95 8.80 43.07 -27.68
CA VAL A 95 7.88 42.09 -28.26
C VAL A 95 7.90 40.85 -27.37
N ASP A 96 6.79 40.62 -26.67
CA ASP A 96 6.62 39.47 -25.79
C ASP A 96 5.75 38.42 -26.48
N CYS A 97 6.30 37.22 -26.63
CA CYS A 97 5.59 36.03 -27.15
C CYS A 97 5.45 35.01 -26.02
N GLU A 98 4.23 34.78 -25.54
CA GLU A 98 3.96 33.86 -24.41
C GLU A 98 3.51 32.47 -24.88
N VAL A 99 4.11 31.41 -24.32
CA VAL A 99 3.74 30.00 -24.56
C VAL A 99 3.45 29.25 -23.24
N ARG A 100 2.51 29.79 -22.44
CA ARG A 100 2.21 29.27 -21.10
C ARG A 100 1.64 27.84 -21.07
N ALA A 101 0.98 27.41 -22.13
CA ALA A 101 0.31 26.10 -22.18
C ALA A 101 1.28 24.91 -22.29
N GLN A 102 2.42 25.09 -22.97
CA GLN A 102 3.39 24.02 -23.17
C GLN A 102 4.21 23.74 -21.90
N GLU A 103 4.54 24.78 -21.13
CA GLU A 103 5.21 24.65 -19.83
C GLU A 103 4.33 23.91 -18.82
N LEU A 104 3.06 24.33 -18.69
CA LEU A 104 2.10 23.69 -17.79
C LEU A 104 1.84 22.23 -18.18
N PHE A 105 1.80 21.92 -19.48
CA PHE A 105 1.65 20.55 -19.96
C PHE A 105 2.87 19.69 -19.64
N ALA A 106 4.09 20.22 -19.81
CA ALA A 106 5.32 19.52 -19.43
C ALA A 106 5.37 19.24 -17.91
N GLN A 107 5.00 20.24 -17.10
CA GLN A 107 4.92 20.11 -15.65
C GLN A 107 3.86 19.07 -15.22
N TRP A 108 2.66 19.12 -15.80
CA TRP A 108 1.62 18.15 -15.52
C TRP A 108 2.03 16.72 -15.91
N LYS A 109 2.62 16.53 -17.10
CA LYS A 109 3.06 15.22 -17.59
C LYS A 109 4.12 14.60 -16.68
N SER A 110 5.08 15.40 -16.21
CA SER A 110 6.10 14.93 -15.26
C SER A 110 5.44 14.48 -13.93
N THR A 111 4.54 15.29 -13.38
CA THR A 111 3.83 14.99 -12.14
C THR A 111 2.98 13.72 -12.26
N TYR A 112 2.24 13.56 -13.36
CA TYR A 112 1.40 12.39 -13.60
C TYR A 112 2.22 11.09 -13.73
N ILE A 113 3.33 11.11 -14.46
CA ILE A 113 4.20 9.93 -14.60
C ILE A 113 4.80 9.55 -13.24
N THR A 114 5.22 10.52 -12.43
CA THR A 114 5.75 10.28 -11.08
C THR A 114 4.71 9.64 -10.18
N GLN A 115 3.47 10.15 -10.17
CA GLN A 115 2.38 9.58 -9.37
C GLN A 115 2.05 8.14 -9.78
N ASN A 116 1.94 7.85 -11.08
CA ASN A 116 1.65 6.49 -11.55
C ASN A 116 2.80 5.50 -11.27
N LYS A 117 4.06 5.95 -11.28
CA LYS A 117 5.20 5.10 -10.88
C LYS A 117 5.24 4.85 -9.38
N GLN A 118 4.76 5.78 -8.57
CA GLN A 118 4.71 5.66 -7.11
C GLN A 118 3.65 4.67 -6.61
N GLU A 119 2.60 4.42 -7.40
CA GLU A 119 1.51 3.50 -6.99
C GLU A 119 1.86 2.01 -7.15
N ILE A 120 2.98 1.65 -7.76
CA ILE A 120 3.32 0.24 -8.04
C ILE A 120 4.63 -0.17 -7.35
N LYS A 121 4.60 -0.23 -6.02
CA LYS A 121 5.53 -1.05 -5.23
C LYS A 121 4.76 -1.75 -4.12
N GLU A 122 4.11 -2.84 -4.49
CA GLU A 122 3.63 -3.82 -3.52
C GLU A 122 4.86 -4.55 -2.97
N VAL A 123 5.38 -4.09 -1.84
CA VAL A 123 6.41 -4.82 -1.09
C VAL A 123 5.68 -5.82 -0.19
N PRO A 124 5.82 -7.14 -0.40
CA PRO A 124 5.23 -8.12 0.51
C PRO A 124 5.97 -8.07 1.85
N VAL A 125 5.34 -7.48 2.86
CA VAL A 125 5.81 -7.53 4.25
C VAL A 125 5.31 -8.83 4.86
N GLU A 126 6.23 -9.75 5.15
CA GLU A 126 5.93 -10.98 5.88
C GLU A 126 5.69 -10.63 7.37
N VAL A 127 4.43 -10.39 7.74
CA VAL A 127 4.06 -10.22 9.15
C VAL A 127 4.08 -11.59 9.82
N PRO A 128 4.81 -11.79 10.93
CA PRO A 128 4.74 -13.04 11.68
C PRO A 128 3.36 -13.14 12.35
N VAL A 129 2.47 -13.96 11.79
CA VAL A 129 1.19 -14.28 12.42
C VAL A 129 1.48 -15.14 13.64
N VAL A 130 1.01 -14.70 14.81
CA VAL A 130 1.18 -15.41 16.09
C VAL A 130 0.30 -16.67 16.07
N THR A 131 0.80 -17.77 15.53
CA THR A 131 0.07 -19.05 15.47
C THR A 131 0.19 -19.85 16.77
N ASN A 132 -0.01 -19.22 17.93
CA ASN A 132 0.08 -19.91 19.22
C ASN A 132 -1.25 -19.89 19.99
N GLU A 133 -2.36 -19.81 19.27
CA GLU A 133 -3.68 -20.04 19.84
C GLU A 133 -4.04 -21.53 19.72
N LEU A 134 -4.31 -22.14 20.87
CA LEU A 134 -4.82 -23.50 20.94
C LEU A 134 -6.16 -23.53 20.20
N THR A 135 -6.32 -24.46 19.25
CA THR A 135 -7.62 -24.66 18.63
C THR A 135 -8.64 -24.98 19.72
N SER A 136 -9.87 -24.46 19.61
CA SER A 136 -10.91 -24.67 20.64
C SER A 136 -11.21 -26.16 20.89
N TRP A 137 -10.83 -27.04 19.97
CA TRP A 137 -10.93 -28.48 20.12
C TRP A 137 -9.78 -29.08 20.97
N GLN A 138 -8.54 -28.62 20.76
CA GLN A 138 -7.40 -28.98 21.62
C GLN A 138 -7.65 -28.52 23.07
N GLU A 139 -8.19 -27.32 23.27
CA GLU A 139 -8.52 -26.82 24.60
C GLU A 139 -9.55 -27.72 25.33
N LYS A 140 -10.58 -28.19 24.61
CA LYS A 140 -11.58 -29.12 25.15
C LYS A 140 -10.98 -30.48 25.50
N GLN A 141 -10.07 -31.01 24.68
CA GLN A 141 -9.37 -32.27 24.98
C GLN A 141 -8.49 -32.17 26.22
N ILE A 142 -7.73 -31.08 26.36
CA ILE A 142 -6.86 -30.85 27.52
C ILE A 142 -7.70 -30.76 28.80
N ARG A 143 -8.83 -30.03 28.78
CA ARG A 143 -9.76 -29.97 29.91
C ARG A 143 -10.35 -31.35 30.24
N GLY A 144 -10.73 -32.12 29.23
CA GLY A 144 -11.24 -33.48 29.41
C GLY A 144 -10.23 -34.43 30.06
N PHE A 145 -8.95 -34.34 29.67
CA PHE A 145 -7.88 -35.14 30.26
C PHE A 145 -7.68 -34.83 31.75
N TRP A 146 -7.62 -33.56 32.13
CA TRP A 146 -7.49 -33.14 33.53
C TRP A 146 -8.66 -33.60 34.40
N LEU A 147 -9.88 -33.57 33.86
CA LEU A 147 -11.07 -34.06 34.55
C LEU A 147 -10.99 -35.57 34.80
N LEU A 148 -10.50 -36.34 33.83
CA LEU A 148 -10.28 -37.78 33.96
C LEU A 148 -9.24 -38.12 35.04
N VAL A 149 -8.12 -37.38 35.06
CA VAL A 149 -7.07 -37.52 36.09
C VAL A 149 -7.62 -37.23 37.49
N ALA A 150 -8.43 -36.17 37.63
CA ALA A 150 -9.04 -35.81 38.91
C ALA A 150 -9.97 -36.93 39.43
N ILE A 151 -10.78 -37.53 38.56
CA ILE A 151 -11.66 -38.66 38.93
C ILE A 151 -10.84 -39.87 39.39
N LEU A 152 -9.76 -40.22 38.67
CA LEU A 152 -8.89 -41.33 39.04
C LEU A 152 -8.20 -41.08 40.39
N ALA A 153 -7.72 -39.86 40.64
CA ALA A 153 -7.11 -39.48 41.91
C ALA A 153 -8.12 -39.59 43.07
N LEU A 154 -9.37 -39.16 42.86
CA LEU A 154 -10.42 -39.22 43.89
C LEU A 154 -10.81 -40.67 44.21
N LEU A 155 -10.94 -41.53 43.20
CA LEU A 155 -11.17 -42.97 43.40
C LEU A 155 -9.98 -43.64 44.10
N GLY A 156 -8.75 -43.27 43.75
CA GLY A 156 -7.53 -43.73 44.43
C GLY A 156 -7.53 -43.33 45.91
N TYR A 157 -7.83 -42.07 46.22
CA TYR A 157 -7.91 -41.57 47.59
C TYR A 157 -9.00 -42.28 48.41
N LEU A 158 -10.21 -42.45 47.86
CA LEU A 158 -11.28 -43.18 48.53
C LEU A 158 -10.90 -44.64 48.81
N LYS A 159 -10.19 -45.29 47.88
CA LYS A 159 -9.71 -46.66 48.05
C LYS A 159 -8.66 -46.74 49.17
N ILE A 160 -7.70 -45.82 49.19
CA ILE A 160 -6.67 -45.73 50.25
C ILE A 160 -7.33 -45.48 51.62
N LYS A 161 -8.25 -44.53 51.70
CA LYS A 161 -9.01 -44.22 52.91
C LYS A 161 -9.80 -45.44 53.41
N ASN A 162 -10.46 -46.16 52.51
CA ASN A 162 -11.22 -47.36 52.86
C ASN A 162 -10.32 -48.53 53.29
N THR A 163 -9.13 -48.67 52.72
CA THR A 163 -8.15 -49.66 53.21
C THR A 163 -7.60 -49.28 54.59
N LEU A 164 -7.27 -48.02 54.83
CA LEU A 164 -6.81 -47.57 56.15
C LEU A 164 -7.88 -47.79 57.22
N LYS A 165 -9.14 -47.45 56.94
CA LYS A 165 -10.27 -47.67 57.85
C LYS A 165 -10.57 -49.15 58.14
N LYS A 166 -10.16 -50.07 57.26
CA LYS A 166 -10.35 -51.52 57.47
C LYS A 166 -9.22 -52.15 58.30
N THR A 167 -8.12 -51.43 58.53
CA THR A 167 -6.92 -51.93 59.24
C THR A 167 -6.84 -51.43 60.69
N THR A 168 -7.77 -50.57 61.10
CA THR A 168 -8.11 -50.18 62.49
C THR A 168 -9.42 -50.83 62.89
#